data_AF-A0A812VPT8-F1
#
_entry.id   AF-A0A812VPT8-F1
#
_cell.length_a   1.000
_cell.length_b   1.000
_cell.length_c   1.000
_cell.angle_alpha   90.00
_cell.angle_beta   90.00
_cell.angle_gamma   90.00
#
_symmetry.space_group_name_H-M   'P 1'
#
loop_
_entity.id
_entity.type
_entity.pdbx_description
1 polymer ?
#
loop_
_entity_poly.entity_id
_entity_poly.type
_entity_poly.pdbx_seq_one_letter_code
_entity_poly.pdbx_strand_id
1 'polypeptide(L)'
;MGKRGQKRALDSGEEVPLRSDELRPPDELPEREAAAVRAALERWRELRLRVEVLRPMLEHEDRLMQDILDRGLGSEDRKTLRKLASVGARDAEAEAAQVADSVGQERHRLQEILMQNHRELLELSTTTTPDDKKELISEMDSVLDELKKAQDAVHVELLATKDKEDMSAVRAYGRSLNDLKALTRRLDCERRSLTKNSALAMLLVTVCRRILPARKIDPSELMNIPASHQGYLRILDFYFFSDASLYCFGEHFSGPNWFTRLKRNVAILSVSDGDGKSVYNDFAVSGEYKTPGAPLAPDNGPLQSIEAADENGRVFDRRHDAEFKLLTGLCGMVPAERRSTWRARATLWSKTLGKFRLRATRSGTS
;
A
#
# COMPACT_ATOMS: atom_id res chain seq x y z
N MET A 1 -24.77 36.28 -24.44
CA MET A 1 -23.47 35.58 -24.62
C MET A 1 -22.62 35.76 -23.37
N GLY A 2 -22.70 34.82 -22.43
CA GLY A 2 -21.90 34.84 -21.19
C GLY A 2 -20.86 33.73 -21.21
N LYS A 3 -19.57 34.09 -21.29
CA LYS A 3 -18.45 33.14 -21.23
C LYS A 3 -18.26 32.70 -19.77
N ARG A 4 -18.66 31.46 -19.48
CA ARG A 4 -18.35 30.75 -18.23
C ARG A 4 -16.86 30.41 -18.18
N GLY A 5 -16.27 30.65 -17.01
CA GLY A 5 -14.85 30.45 -16.73
C GLY A 5 -14.36 29.03 -17.04
N GLN A 6 -13.20 28.97 -17.68
CA GLN A 6 -12.43 27.74 -17.87
C GLN A 6 -11.96 27.23 -16.51
N LYS A 7 -12.44 26.02 -16.20
CA LYS A 7 -12.04 25.19 -15.07
C LYS A 7 -10.56 24.81 -15.30
N ARG A 8 -9.68 25.20 -14.37
CA ARG A 8 -8.25 24.82 -14.40
C ARG A 8 -8.13 23.30 -14.50
N ALA A 9 -7.36 22.83 -15.48
CA ALA A 9 -6.87 21.47 -15.57
C ALA A 9 -6.00 21.20 -14.34
N LEU A 10 -6.51 20.37 -13.45
CA LEU A 10 -5.72 19.69 -12.43
C LEU A 10 -5.55 18.26 -12.94
N ASP A 11 -4.32 17.76 -12.83
CA ASP A 11 -3.90 16.37 -13.12
C ASP A 11 -3.28 16.08 -14.51
N SER A 12 -2.60 17.05 -15.12
CA SER A 12 -1.51 16.72 -16.05
C SER A 12 -0.27 16.37 -15.23
N GLY A 13 0.11 15.09 -15.24
CA GLY A 13 1.37 14.61 -14.68
C GLY A 13 2.57 15.12 -15.47
N GLU A 14 2.81 16.42 -15.42
CA GLU A 14 4.10 16.98 -15.83
C GLU A 14 5.15 16.47 -14.85
N GLU A 15 6.02 15.60 -15.36
CA GLU A 15 7.27 15.23 -14.69
C GLU A 15 8.08 16.50 -14.48
N VAL A 16 8.05 17.03 -13.27
CA VAL A 16 8.98 18.09 -12.88
C VAL A 16 10.38 17.49 -12.90
N PRO A 17 11.31 18.02 -13.73
CA PRO A 17 12.67 17.50 -13.79
C PRO A 17 13.30 17.56 -12.39
N LEU A 18 13.73 16.40 -11.87
CA LEU A 18 14.38 16.26 -10.56
C LEU A 18 15.78 16.90 -10.47
N ARG A 19 16.21 17.63 -11.51
CA ARG A 19 17.58 18.13 -11.65
C ARG A 19 17.62 19.63 -11.41
N SER A 20 18.05 19.99 -10.19
CA SER A 20 18.62 21.30 -9.85
C SER A 20 17.66 22.45 -9.52
N ASP A 21 16.84 22.26 -8.50
CA ASP A 21 16.24 23.38 -7.78
C ASP A 21 16.71 23.26 -6.33
N GLU A 22 17.43 24.26 -5.84
CA GLU A 22 17.94 24.28 -4.47
C GLU A 22 16.77 24.25 -3.47
N LEU A 23 16.74 23.23 -2.62
CA LEU A 23 15.82 23.18 -1.49
C LEU A 23 16.27 24.23 -0.48
N ARG A 24 15.58 25.38 -0.44
CA ARG A 24 15.81 26.46 0.52
C ARG A 24 14.61 26.61 1.46
N PRO A 25 14.84 26.93 2.74
CA PRO A 25 13.76 27.30 3.64
C PRO A 25 13.12 28.63 3.18
N PRO A 26 11.81 28.85 3.45
CA PRO A 26 11.20 30.18 3.30
C PRO A 26 11.91 31.24 4.17
N ASP A 27 11.99 32.48 3.66
CA ASP A 27 12.85 33.54 4.22
C ASP A 27 12.35 34.11 5.56
N GLU A 28 11.03 34.19 5.77
CA GLU A 28 10.42 34.92 6.91
C GLU A 28 9.79 33.95 7.93
N LEU A 29 10.39 32.76 8.14
CA LEU A 29 9.97 31.82 9.18
C LEU A 29 10.45 32.26 10.57
N PRO A 30 9.65 32.01 11.64
CA PRO A 30 10.17 32.17 13.00
C PRO A 30 11.39 31.26 13.22
N GLU A 31 12.34 31.68 14.06
CA GLU A 31 13.67 31.07 14.16
C GLU A 31 13.64 29.56 14.43
N ARG A 32 12.72 29.14 15.29
CA ARG A 32 12.54 27.73 15.67
C ARG A 32 12.09 26.89 14.47
N GLU A 33 11.07 27.34 13.76
CA GLU A 33 10.53 26.68 12.57
C GLU A 33 11.53 26.74 11.42
N ALA A 34 12.25 27.85 11.26
CA ALA A 34 13.33 27.98 10.28
C ALA A 34 14.45 26.96 10.53
N ALA A 35 14.86 26.75 11.78
CA ALA A 35 15.84 25.73 12.15
C ALA A 35 15.32 24.31 11.88
N ALA A 36 14.07 24.03 12.24
CA ALA A 36 13.44 22.73 11.98
C ALA A 36 13.32 22.43 10.48
N VAL A 37 12.88 23.40 9.67
CA VAL A 37 12.78 23.27 8.21
C VAL A 37 14.17 23.06 7.61
N ARG A 38 15.21 23.78 8.04
CA ARG A 38 16.58 23.53 7.57
C ARG A 38 17.06 22.11 7.86
N ALA A 39 16.88 21.62 9.10
CA ALA A 39 17.26 20.27 9.47
C ALA A 39 16.46 19.19 8.71
N ALA A 40 15.19 19.43 8.43
CA ALA A 40 14.35 18.59 7.59
C ALA A 40 14.86 18.55 6.13
N LEU A 41 15.26 19.70 5.58
CA LEU A 41 15.78 19.79 4.21
C LEU A 41 17.15 19.14 4.04
N GLU A 42 18.05 19.24 5.01
CA GLU A 42 19.34 18.53 4.95
C GLU A 42 19.13 17.01 4.95
N ARG A 43 18.29 16.48 5.85
CA ARG A 43 17.93 15.06 5.81
C ARG A 43 17.27 14.67 4.48
N TRP A 44 16.42 15.51 3.91
CA TRP A 44 15.84 15.22 2.59
C TRP A 44 16.90 15.11 1.49
N ARG A 45 17.97 15.93 1.53
CA ARG A 45 19.08 15.84 0.57
C ARG A 45 19.84 14.52 0.73
N GLU A 46 20.09 14.08 1.96
CA GLU A 46 20.69 12.77 2.24
C GLU A 46 19.81 11.62 1.73
N LEU A 47 18.48 11.72 1.94
CA LEU A 47 17.52 10.75 1.43
C LEU A 47 17.50 10.72 -0.11
N ARG A 48 17.60 11.88 -0.79
CA ARG A 48 17.72 11.92 -2.25
C ARG A 48 18.95 11.15 -2.73
N LEU A 49 20.10 11.25 -2.07
CA LEU A 49 21.29 10.47 -2.44
C LEU A 49 21.04 8.96 -2.34
N ARG A 50 20.28 8.50 -1.34
CA ARG A 50 19.86 7.10 -1.25
C ARG A 50 18.86 6.70 -2.33
N VAL A 51 17.96 7.60 -2.73
CA VAL A 51 17.09 7.40 -3.90
C VAL A 51 17.90 7.21 -5.19
N GLU A 52 18.99 7.97 -5.37
CA GLU A 52 19.86 7.82 -6.54
C GLU A 52 20.45 6.40 -6.65
N VAL A 53 20.78 5.76 -5.53
CA VAL A 53 21.26 4.37 -5.50
C VAL A 53 20.18 3.41 -6.02
N LEU A 54 18.90 3.70 -5.74
CA LEU A 54 17.77 2.91 -6.21
C LEU A 54 17.33 3.25 -7.64
N ARG A 55 17.92 4.27 -8.28
CA ARG A 55 17.50 4.73 -9.62
C ARG A 55 17.45 3.62 -10.67
N PRO A 56 18.45 2.73 -10.81
CA PRO A 56 18.40 1.67 -11.83
C PRO A 56 17.20 0.73 -11.64
N MET A 57 16.85 0.43 -10.39
CA MET A 57 15.67 -0.37 -10.05
C MET A 57 14.38 0.38 -10.40
N LEU A 58 14.28 1.66 -10.04
CA LEU A 58 13.10 2.49 -10.36
C LEU A 58 12.89 2.65 -11.87
N GLU A 59 13.96 2.81 -12.64
CA GLU A 59 13.92 2.87 -14.11
C GLU A 59 13.54 1.53 -14.75
N HIS A 60 13.94 0.42 -14.13
CA HIS A 60 13.49 -0.92 -14.54
C HIS A 60 11.99 -1.11 -14.25
N GLU A 61 11.53 -0.75 -13.05
CA GLU A 61 10.11 -0.74 -12.70
C GLU A 61 9.29 0.14 -13.67
N ASP A 62 9.77 1.35 -13.98
CA ASP A 62 9.12 2.28 -14.93
C ASP A 62 8.99 1.67 -16.33
N ARG A 63 10.07 1.07 -16.85
CA ARG A 63 10.06 0.40 -18.15
C ARG A 63 9.08 -0.76 -18.18
N LEU A 64 9.05 -1.59 -17.14
CA LEU A 64 8.09 -2.69 -17.06
C LEU A 64 6.63 -2.20 -17.09
N MET A 65 6.32 -1.11 -16.35
CA MET A 65 4.98 -0.53 -16.38
C MET A 65 4.63 0.04 -17.76
N GLN A 66 5.59 0.72 -18.40
CA GLN A 66 5.39 1.30 -19.72
C GLN A 66 5.22 0.22 -20.79
N ASP A 67 6.02 -0.85 -20.73
CA ASP A 67 5.91 -1.99 -21.65
C ASP A 67 4.52 -2.63 -21.57
N ILE A 68 3.91 -2.72 -20.39
CA ILE A 68 2.54 -3.24 -20.23
C ILE A 68 1.52 -2.26 -20.82
N LEU A 69 1.68 -0.96 -20.58
CA LEU A 69 0.82 0.07 -21.13
C LEU A 69 0.86 0.07 -22.67
N ASP A 70 2.04 0.00 -23.27
CA ASP A 70 2.23 0.07 -24.71
C ASP A 70 1.61 -1.12 -25.48
N ARG A 71 1.23 -2.21 -24.79
CA ARG A 71 0.52 -3.37 -25.35
C ARG A 71 -1.00 -3.23 -25.30
N GLY A 72 -1.49 -2.06 -25.66
CA GLY A 72 -2.92 -1.79 -25.85
C GLY A 72 -3.66 -1.21 -24.65
N LEU A 73 -2.98 -0.94 -23.53
CA LEU A 73 -3.57 -0.25 -22.37
C LEU A 73 -3.25 1.24 -22.30
N GLY A 74 -2.26 1.71 -23.06
CA GLY A 74 -1.75 3.09 -23.04
C GLY A 74 -2.66 4.09 -23.73
N SER A 75 -3.56 3.63 -24.61
CA SER A 75 -4.62 4.46 -25.21
C SER A 75 -5.80 4.69 -24.27
N GLU A 76 -5.94 3.87 -23.22
CA GLU A 76 -7.00 4.00 -22.23
C GLU A 76 -6.65 5.06 -21.19
N ASP A 77 -7.62 5.90 -20.82
CA ASP A 77 -7.37 6.90 -19.79
C ASP A 77 -7.25 6.23 -18.40
N ARG A 78 -6.46 6.85 -17.51
CA ARG A 78 -6.27 6.33 -16.13
C ARG A 78 -7.60 6.18 -15.37
N LYS A 79 -8.63 6.94 -15.75
CA LYS A 79 -9.95 6.87 -15.13
C LYS A 79 -10.67 5.58 -15.50
N THR A 80 -10.61 5.16 -16.76
CA THR A 80 -11.17 3.88 -17.24
C THR A 80 -10.46 2.72 -16.59
N LEU A 81 -9.12 2.73 -16.55
CA LEU A 81 -8.34 1.70 -15.85
C LEU A 81 -8.72 1.60 -14.35
N ARG A 82 -8.90 2.72 -13.66
CA ARG A 82 -9.36 2.73 -12.26
C ARG A 82 -10.79 2.24 -12.09
N LYS A 83 -11.71 2.56 -13.02
CA LYS A 83 -13.09 2.06 -13.01
C LYS A 83 -13.11 0.55 -13.18
N LEU A 84 -12.28 0.03 -14.07
CA LEU A 84 -12.02 -1.40 -14.24
C LEU A 84 -11.35 -2.04 -13.02
N ALA A 85 -10.54 -1.34 -12.24
CA ALA A 85 -9.98 -1.93 -11.02
C ALA A 85 -10.99 -1.96 -9.85
N SER A 86 -11.98 -1.06 -9.85
CA SER A 86 -12.96 -0.92 -8.76
C SER A 86 -13.87 -2.15 -8.64
N VAL A 87 -14.05 -2.62 -7.40
CA VAL A 87 -14.89 -3.79 -7.10
C VAL A 87 -16.35 -3.36 -6.98
N GLY A 88 -17.22 -3.89 -7.84
CA GLY A 88 -18.67 -3.64 -7.78
C GLY A 88 -19.18 -2.49 -8.65
N ALA A 89 -18.36 -1.95 -9.55
CA ALA A 89 -18.84 -1.05 -10.58
C ALA A 89 -19.78 -1.83 -11.52
N ARG A 90 -21.04 -1.38 -11.60
CA ARG A 90 -22.16 -2.04 -12.29
C ARG A 90 -21.89 -2.26 -13.79
N ASP A 91 -21.00 -1.46 -14.38
CA ASP A 91 -20.64 -1.51 -15.80
C ASP A 91 -19.27 -2.14 -16.07
N ALA A 92 -18.57 -2.61 -15.04
CA ALA A 92 -17.15 -2.95 -15.19
C ALA A 92 -16.90 -4.21 -16.03
N GLU A 93 -17.89 -5.08 -16.20
CA GLU A 93 -17.83 -6.22 -17.12
C GLU A 93 -18.02 -5.78 -18.58
N ALA A 94 -18.93 -4.83 -18.83
CA ALA A 94 -19.13 -4.26 -20.17
C ALA A 94 -17.92 -3.43 -20.61
N GLU A 95 -17.35 -2.63 -19.70
CA GLU A 95 -16.11 -1.90 -19.95
C GLU A 95 -14.91 -2.84 -20.11
N ALA A 96 -14.85 -3.95 -19.36
CA ALA A 96 -13.79 -4.93 -19.53
C ALA A 96 -13.87 -5.59 -20.92
N ALA A 97 -15.08 -5.91 -21.40
CA ALA A 97 -15.27 -6.42 -22.74
C ALA A 97 -14.83 -5.38 -23.80
N GLN A 98 -15.23 -4.11 -23.63
CA GLN A 98 -14.83 -3.03 -24.55
C GLN A 98 -13.30 -2.84 -24.60
N VAL A 99 -12.62 -2.86 -23.45
CA VAL A 99 -11.16 -2.74 -23.39
C VAL A 99 -10.48 -4.03 -23.90
N ALA A 100 -11.05 -5.21 -23.66
CA ALA A 100 -10.54 -6.45 -24.25
C ALA A 100 -10.60 -6.42 -25.79
N ASP A 101 -11.68 -5.87 -26.35
CA ASP A 101 -11.84 -5.67 -27.79
C ASP A 101 -10.87 -4.61 -28.33
N SER A 102 -10.63 -3.51 -27.60
CA SER A 102 -9.68 -2.46 -28.01
C SER A 102 -8.22 -2.94 -28.01
N VAL A 103 -7.86 -3.81 -27.05
CA VAL A 103 -6.54 -4.46 -27.00
C VAL A 103 -6.34 -5.41 -28.20
N GLY A 104 -7.41 -6.09 -28.65
CA GLY A 104 -7.46 -6.81 -29.92
C GLY A 104 -6.25 -7.72 -30.19
N GLN A 105 -5.41 -7.33 -31.16
CA GLN A 105 -4.23 -8.10 -31.62
C GLN A 105 -3.05 -8.06 -30.65
N GLU A 106 -2.94 -7.04 -29.78
CA GLU A 106 -1.87 -6.95 -28.78
C GLU A 106 -2.13 -7.86 -27.57
N ARG A 107 -3.31 -8.48 -27.48
CA ARG A 107 -3.72 -9.34 -26.36
C ARG A 107 -2.74 -10.46 -26.06
N HIS A 108 -2.21 -11.12 -27.10
CA HIS A 108 -1.24 -12.20 -26.93
C HIS A 108 0.09 -11.67 -26.36
N ARG A 109 0.57 -10.54 -26.88
CA ARG A 109 1.82 -9.92 -26.44
C ARG A 109 1.71 -9.37 -25.01
N LEU A 110 0.57 -8.79 -24.68
CA LEU A 110 0.24 -8.37 -23.31
C LEU A 110 0.28 -9.57 -22.36
N GLN A 111 -0.33 -10.69 -22.74
CA GLN A 111 -0.28 -11.93 -21.96
C GLN A 111 1.15 -12.46 -21.80
N GLU A 112 1.96 -12.46 -22.87
CA GLU A 112 3.36 -12.88 -22.82
C GLU A 112 4.20 -12.02 -21.87
N ILE A 113 4.08 -10.69 -21.94
CA ILE A 113 4.83 -9.78 -21.07
C ILE A 113 4.44 -9.98 -19.60
N LEU A 114 3.15 -10.13 -19.32
CA LEU A 114 2.69 -10.41 -17.95
C LEU A 114 3.19 -11.76 -17.45
N MET A 115 3.22 -12.79 -18.30
CA MET A 115 3.72 -14.11 -17.92
C MET A 115 5.24 -14.13 -17.74
N GLN A 116 6.00 -13.40 -18.56
CA GLN A 116 7.46 -13.29 -18.43
C GLN A 116 7.85 -12.52 -17.16
N ASN A 117 7.10 -11.47 -16.82
CA ASN A 117 7.38 -10.60 -15.69
C ASN A 117 6.48 -10.88 -14.47
N HIS A 118 5.81 -12.03 -14.44
CA HIS A 118 4.76 -12.32 -13.47
C HIS A 118 5.24 -12.16 -12.02
N ARG A 119 6.40 -12.73 -11.70
CA ARG A 119 6.98 -12.64 -10.35
C ARG A 119 7.29 -11.21 -9.93
N GLU A 120 7.90 -10.43 -10.81
CA GLU A 120 8.23 -9.04 -10.52
C GLU A 120 6.97 -8.19 -10.34
N LEU A 121 5.93 -8.44 -11.15
CA LEU A 121 4.63 -7.78 -10.99
C LEU A 121 3.94 -8.16 -9.68
N LEU A 122 4.06 -9.42 -9.24
CA LEU A 122 3.58 -9.85 -7.92
C LEU A 122 4.33 -9.12 -6.81
N GLU A 123 5.66 -9.05 -6.89
CA GLU A 123 6.50 -8.37 -5.90
C GLU A 123 6.21 -6.86 -5.85
N LEU A 124 5.96 -6.21 -6.99
CA LEU A 124 5.60 -4.78 -7.07
C LEU A 124 4.16 -4.47 -6.64
N SER A 125 3.21 -5.35 -6.99
CA SER A 125 1.79 -5.19 -6.67
C SER A 125 1.46 -5.53 -5.22
N THR A 126 2.34 -6.26 -4.55
CA THR A 126 2.26 -6.54 -3.13
C THR A 126 2.97 -5.47 -2.33
N THR A 127 2.50 -5.17 -1.12
CA THR A 127 3.18 -4.24 -0.21
C THR A 127 4.54 -4.74 0.30
N THR A 128 5.09 -5.80 -0.31
CA THR A 128 6.45 -6.31 -0.15
C THR A 128 7.43 -5.42 -0.91
N THR A 129 7.37 -4.13 -0.57
CA THR A 129 8.42 -3.17 -0.92
C THR A 129 9.75 -3.70 -0.34
N PRO A 130 10.84 -3.78 -1.13
CA PRO A 130 12.16 -4.17 -0.62
C PRO A 130 12.48 -3.39 0.66
N ASP A 131 13.11 -4.05 1.65
CA ASP A 131 13.34 -3.45 2.98
C ASP A 131 14.02 -2.08 2.88
N ASP A 132 14.99 -1.93 1.97
CA ASP A 132 15.69 -0.67 1.70
C ASP A 132 14.76 0.44 1.17
N LYS A 133 13.83 0.10 0.27
CA LYS A 133 12.84 1.04 -0.28
C LYS A 133 11.78 1.38 0.77
N LYS A 134 11.41 0.43 1.65
CA LYS A 134 10.45 0.63 2.73
C LYS A 134 11.00 1.53 3.84
N GLU A 135 12.26 1.31 4.25
CA GLU A 135 12.96 2.16 5.21
C GLU A 135 13.05 3.60 4.68
N LEU A 136 13.50 3.75 3.43
CA LEU A 136 13.61 5.05 2.77
C LEU A 136 12.28 5.81 2.71
N ILE A 137 11.19 5.14 2.34
CA ILE A 137 9.84 5.73 2.34
C ILE A 137 9.44 6.17 3.76
N SER A 138 9.72 5.36 4.77
CA SER A 138 9.40 5.69 6.17
C SER A 138 10.16 6.93 6.64
N GLU A 139 11.43 7.07 6.27
CA GLU A 139 12.24 8.24 6.62
C GLU A 139 11.75 9.51 5.90
N MET A 140 11.40 9.40 4.61
CA MET A 140 10.79 10.51 3.85
C MET A 140 9.44 10.94 4.46
N ASP A 141 8.59 9.98 4.84
CA ASP A 141 7.31 10.26 5.51
C ASP A 141 7.54 10.98 6.86
N SER A 142 8.58 10.61 7.62
CA SER A 142 8.96 11.31 8.85
C SER A 142 9.35 12.77 8.61
N VAL A 143 10.14 13.04 7.56
CA VAL A 143 10.52 14.42 7.22
C VAL A 143 9.29 15.24 6.79
N LEU A 144 8.39 14.67 5.99
CA LEU A 144 7.14 15.33 5.61
C LEU A 144 6.28 15.66 6.83
N ASP A 145 6.20 14.77 7.82
CA ASP A 145 5.46 15.01 9.05
C ASP A 145 6.06 16.13 9.91
N GLU A 146 7.38 16.27 9.92
CA GLU A 146 8.05 17.40 10.58
C GLU A 146 7.77 18.73 9.87
N LEU A 147 7.77 18.74 8.54
CA LEU A 147 7.40 19.94 7.77
C LEU A 147 5.92 20.32 8.00
N LYS A 148 5.02 19.35 8.13
CA LYS A 148 3.62 19.61 8.50
C LYS A 148 3.51 20.22 9.89
N LYS A 149 4.27 19.74 10.88
CA LYS A 149 4.32 20.35 12.22
C LYS A 149 4.81 21.80 12.17
N ALA A 150 5.81 22.09 11.35
CA ALA A 150 6.28 23.46 11.14
C ALA A 150 5.19 24.33 10.47
N GLN A 151 4.43 23.80 9.49
CA GLN A 151 3.28 24.50 8.92
C GLN A 151 2.21 24.82 9.97
N ASP A 152 1.88 23.85 10.82
CA ASP A 152 0.89 24.03 11.87
C ASP A 152 1.33 25.12 12.86
N ALA A 153 2.60 25.13 13.27
CA ALA A 153 3.17 26.16 14.13
C ALA A 153 3.12 27.56 13.50
N VAL A 154 3.54 27.70 12.24
CA VAL A 154 3.47 28.98 11.51
C VAL A 154 2.01 29.43 11.34
N HIS A 155 1.08 28.49 11.12
CA HIS A 155 -0.33 28.81 11.02
C HIS A 155 -0.91 29.32 12.34
N VAL A 156 -0.50 28.75 13.49
CA VAL A 156 -0.88 29.25 14.82
C VAL A 156 -0.35 30.67 15.04
N GLU A 157 0.92 30.94 14.72
CA GLU A 157 1.50 32.30 14.81
C GLU A 157 0.81 33.30 13.87
N LEU A 158 0.44 32.86 12.66
CA LEU A 158 -0.34 33.67 11.72
C LEU A 158 -1.72 34.05 12.30
N LEU A 159 -2.39 33.16 13.03
CA LEU A 159 -3.65 33.48 13.69
C LEU A 159 -3.43 34.46 14.85
N ALA A 160 -2.42 34.21 15.69
CA ALA A 160 -2.09 35.10 16.80
C ALA A 160 -1.70 36.51 16.36
N THR A 161 -1.05 36.66 15.21
CA THR A 161 -0.70 37.98 14.63
C THR A 161 -1.89 38.69 14.00
N LYS A 162 -2.87 37.96 13.47
CA LYS A 162 -4.15 38.55 13.03
C LYS A 162 -4.90 39.16 14.21
N ASP A 163 -4.91 38.48 15.35
CA ASP A 163 -5.59 38.97 16.57
C ASP A 163 -4.94 40.24 17.13
N LYS A 164 -3.64 40.43 16.86
CA LYS A 164 -2.87 41.63 17.23
C LYS A 164 -2.92 42.76 16.19
N GLU A 165 -3.66 42.56 15.09
CA GLU A 165 -3.81 43.51 13.97
C GLU A 165 -2.49 43.93 13.28
N ASP A 166 -1.41 43.15 13.43
CA ASP A 166 -0.14 43.41 12.73
C ASP A 166 -0.21 42.90 11.29
N MET A 167 -0.75 43.74 10.42
CA MET A 167 -0.92 43.41 9.00
C MET A 167 0.39 43.23 8.24
N SER A 168 1.53 43.67 8.78
CA SER A 168 2.85 43.43 8.17
C SER A 168 3.31 42.00 8.45
N ALA A 169 3.24 41.56 9.71
CA ALA A 169 3.56 40.20 10.14
C ALA A 169 2.58 39.17 9.53
N VAL A 170 1.29 39.51 9.43
CA VAL A 170 0.29 38.64 8.79
C VAL A 170 0.65 38.34 7.32
N ARG A 171 1.15 39.33 6.58
CA ARG A 171 1.59 39.13 5.19
C ARG A 171 2.86 38.28 5.14
N ALA A 172 3.81 38.52 6.04
CA ALA A 172 5.07 37.77 6.09
C ALA A 172 4.84 36.29 6.43
N TYR A 173 4.11 36.00 7.50
CA TYR A 173 3.75 34.63 7.87
C TYR A 173 2.85 33.97 6.81
N GLY A 174 1.95 34.73 6.19
CA GLY A 174 1.11 34.24 5.10
C GLY A 174 1.91 33.77 3.88
N ARG A 175 2.93 34.53 3.46
CA ARG A 175 3.85 34.13 2.38
C ARG A 175 4.67 32.90 2.77
N SER A 176 5.34 32.94 3.92
CA SER A 176 6.16 31.84 4.41
C SER A 176 5.37 30.52 4.56
N LEU A 177 4.12 30.59 5.02
CA LEU A 177 3.25 29.42 5.11
C LEU A 177 2.90 28.86 3.72
N ASN A 178 2.65 29.72 2.73
CA ASN A 178 2.38 29.28 1.36
C ASN A 178 3.62 28.65 0.72
N ASP A 179 4.80 29.23 0.93
CA ASP A 179 6.06 28.68 0.43
C ASP A 179 6.38 27.34 1.09
N LEU A 180 6.16 27.21 2.40
CA LEU A 180 6.33 25.95 3.13
C LEU A 180 5.34 24.87 2.66
N LYS A 181 4.10 25.25 2.34
CA LYS A 181 3.10 24.34 1.73
C LYS A 181 3.52 23.91 0.33
N ALA A 182 4.03 24.82 -0.49
CA ALA A 182 4.52 24.51 -1.83
C ALA A 182 5.72 23.56 -1.77
N LEU A 183 6.68 23.84 -0.89
CA LEU A 183 7.83 22.98 -0.60
C LEU A 183 7.39 21.58 -0.18
N THR A 184 6.49 21.48 0.81
CA THR A 184 6.03 20.18 1.31
C THR A 184 5.28 19.38 0.25
N ARG A 185 4.47 20.03 -0.60
CA ARG A 185 3.81 19.36 -1.75
C ARG A 185 4.82 18.82 -2.75
N ARG A 186 5.86 19.59 -3.03
CA ARG A 186 6.93 19.16 -3.94
C ARG A 186 7.66 17.93 -3.39
N LEU A 187 8.02 17.93 -2.11
CA LEU A 187 8.65 16.78 -1.46
C LEU A 187 7.72 15.56 -1.41
N ASP A 188 6.42 15.77 -1.19
CA ASP A 188 5.41 14.71 -1.26
C ASP A 188 5.32 14.11 -2.69
N CYS A 189 5.45 14.92 -3.74
CA CYS A 189 5.54 14.41 -5.12
C CYS A 189 6.78 13.51 -5.34
N GLU A 190 7.94 13.92 -4.82
CA GLU A 190 9.17 13.12 -4.86
C GLU A 190 9.03 11.81 -4.09
N ARG A 191 8.38 11.84 -2.92
CA ARG A 191 8.07 10.62 -2.17
C ARG A 191 7.14 9.70 -2.96
N ARG A 192 6.12 10.27 -3.62
CA ARG A 192 5.17 9.50 -4.42
C ARG A 192 5.82 8.84 -5.63
N SER A 193 6.84 9.44 -6.23
CA SER A 193 7.53 8.84 -7.37
C SER A 193 8.23 7.52 -7.03
N LEU A 194 8.58 7.28 -5.76
CA LEU A 194 9.09 5.98 -5.30
C LEU A 194 8.02 4.89 -5.27
N THR A 195 6.76 5.27 -5.03
CA THR A 195 5.64 4.32 -4.89
C THR A 195 4.73 4.25 -6.11
N LYS A 196 4.96 5.10 -7.12
CA LYS A 196 4.09 5.22 -8.31
C LYS A 196 3.96 3.88 -9.05
N ASN A 197 5.06 3.13 -9.17
CA ASN A 197 5.10 1.87 -9.90
C ASN A 197 4.44 0.73 -9.14
N SER A 198 4.57 0.67 -7.81
CA SER A 198 3.84 -0.31 -7.01
C SER A 198 2.32 -0.11 -7.12
N ALA A 199 1.87 1.15 -7.08
CA ALA A 199 0.46 1.49 -7.26
C ALA A 199 -0.02 1.19 -8.70
N LEU A 200 0.81 1.49 -9.71
CA LEU A 200 0.49 1.23 -11.11
C LEU A 200 0.50 -0.28 -11.42
N ALA A 201 1.43 -1.05 -10.87
CA ALA A 201 1.49 -2.50 -11.00
C ALA A 201 0.21 -3.13 -10.44
N MET A 202 -0.20 -2.75 -9.23
CA MET A 202 -1.46 -3.22 -8.64
C MET A 202 -2.68 -2.91 -9.53
N LEU A 203 -2.73 -1.70 -10.10
CA LEU A 203 -3.77 -1.29 -11.04
C LEU A 203 -3.76 -2.15 -12.31
N LEU A 204 -2.62 -2.22 -12.99
CA LEU A 204 -2.46 -2.92 -14.27
C LEU A 204 -2.73 -4.40 -14.13
N VAL A 205 -2.20 -5.06 -13.10
CA VAL A 205 -2.48 -6.49 -12.89
C VAL A 205 -3.97 -6.72 -12.65
N THR A 206 -4.65 -5.83 -11.91
CA THR A 206 -6.09 -5.93 -11.69
C THR A 206 -6.90 -5.76 -12.98
N VAL A 207 -6.49 -4.82 -13.85
CA VAL A 207 -7.11 -4.58 -15.15
C VAL A 207 -6.87 -5.75 -16.09
N CYS A 208 -5.62 -6.17 -16.24
CA CYS A 208 -5.22 -7.29 -17.09
C CYS A 208 -5.99 -8.56 -16.76
N ARG A 209 -6.21 -8.85 -15.47
CA ARG A 209 -7.03 -9.98 -15.03
C ARG A 209 -8.46 -9.96 -15.57
N ARG A 210 -9.05 -8.78 -15.83
CA ARG A 210 -10.43 -8.66 -16.33
C ARG A 210 -10.54 -8.79 -17.85
N ILE A 211 -9.48 -8.47 -18.59
CA ILE A 211 -9.50 -8.39 -20.06
C ILE A 211 -8.78 -9.58 -20.71
N LEU A 212 -7.83 -10.19 -20.00
CA LEU A 212 -7.09 -11.35 -20.50
C LEU A 212 -7.85 -12.64 -20.22
N PRO A 213 -7.69 -13.65 -21.11
CA PRO A 213 -8.25 -14.96 -20.83
C PRO A 213 -7.47 -15.52 -19.65
N ALA A 214 -8.20 -15.94 -18.64
CA ALA A 214 -7.57 -16.40 -17.44
C ALA A 214 -6.84 -17.74 -17.66
N ARG A 215 -5.66 -17.87 -17.03
CA ARG A 215 -4.83 -19.08 -17.11
C ARG A 215 -5.57 -20.25 -16.45
N LYS A 216 -5.54 -21.41 -17.10
CA LYS A 216 -5.89 -22.67 -16.42
C LYS A 216 -4.78 -23.03 -15.46
N ILE A 217 -5.08 -23.14 -14.17
CA ILE A 217 -4.14 -23.60 -13.15
C ILE A 217 -4.59 -25.00 -12.73
N ASP A 218 -3.62 -25.92 -12.60
CA ASP A 218 -3.88 -27.21 -11.95
C ASP A 218 -4.12 -26.94 -10.46
N PRO A 219 -5.31 -27.28 -9.94
CA PRO A 219 -5.60 -27.20 -8.52
C PRO A 219 -4.44 -27.76 -7.66
N SER A 220 -3.84 -28.89 -8.02
CA SER A 220 -2.79 -29.53 -7.20
C SER A 220 -1.61 -28.60 -6.85
N GLU A 221 -1.34 -27.57 -7.65
CA GLU A 221 -0.32 -26.53 -7.43
C GLU A 221 -0.60 -25.63 -6.21
N LEU A 222 -1.77 -25.70 -5.57
CA LEU A 222 -2.08 -25.00 -4.32
C LEU A 222 -2.09 -25.90 -3.09
N MET A 223 -1.72 -27.17 -3.24
CA MET A 223 -1.48 -28.05 -2.10
C MET A 223 -0.13 -27.72 -1.46
N ASN A 224 -0.04 -27.82 -0.13
CA ASN A 224 1.20 -27.70 0.64
C ASN A 224 1.94 -26.38 0.43
N ILE A 225 1.22 -25.25 0.47
CA ILE A 225 1.83 -23.92 0.37
C ILE A 225 2.71 -23.69 1.61
N PRO A 226 4.02 -23.46 1.44
CA PRO A 226 4.89 -23.20 2.58
C PRO A 226 4.49 -21.87 3.22
N ALA A 227 4.43 -21.81 4.54
CA ALA A 227 4.22 -20.54 5.23
C ALA A 227 5.52 -19.71 5.17
N SER A 228 5.73 -19.05 4.03
CA SER A 228 6.92 -18.28 3.69
C SER A 228 6.56 -17.22 2.65
N HIS A 229 7.49 -16.30 2.38
CA HIS A 229 7.32 -15.33 1.29
C HIS A 229 7.04 -16.02 -0.06
N GLN A 230 7.70 -17.14 -0.35
CA GLN A 230 7.46 -17.91 -1.57
C GLN A 230 6.06 -18.51 -1.62
N GLY A 231 5.53 -18.97 -0.47
CA GLY A 231 4.15 -19.43 -0.42
C GLY A 231 3.15 -18.29 -0.59
N TYR A 232 3.43 -17.12 -0.01
CA TYR A 232 2.61 -15.92 -0.23
C TYR A 232 2.56 -15.52 -1.71
N LEU A 233 3.70 -15.51 -2.40
CA LEU A 233 3.77 -15.25 -3.84
C LEU A 233 3.00 -16.31 -4.66
N ARG A 234 3.08 -17.60 -4.30
CA ARG A 234 2.28 -18.66 -4.96
C ARG A 234 0.77 -18.43 -4.82
N ILE A 235 0.31 -17.99 -3.65
CA ILE A 235 -1.10 -17.65 -3.42
C ILE A 235 -1.51 -16.47 -4.31
N LEU A 236 -0.65 -15.46 -4.43
CA LEU A 236 -0.94 -14.28 -5.22
C LEU A 236 -0.90 -14.53 -6.73
N ASP A 237 0.05 -15.33 -7.22
CA ASP A 237 0.10 -15.77 -8.61
C ASP A 237 -1.24 -16.38 -9.04
N PHE A 238 -1.81 -17.21 -8.17
CA PHE A 238 -3.16 -17.74 -8.36
C PHE A 238 -4.23 -16.65 -8.44
N TYR A 239 -4.21 -15.65 -7.53
CA TYR A 239 -5.19 -14.56 -7.54
C TYR A 239 -5.11 -13.63 -8.76
N PHE A 240 -3.90 -13.43 -9.27
CA PHE A 240 -3.63 -12.42 -10.28
C PHE A 240 -3.74 -12.97 -11.70
N PHE A 241 -3.39 -14.24 -11.94
CA PHE A 241 -3.30 -14.79 -13.30
C PHE A 241 -4.27 -15.95 -13.60
N SER A 242 -5.14 -16.36 -12.68
CA SER A 242 -6.09 -17.46 -12.89
C SER A 242 -7.57 -17.05 -12.87
N ASP A 243 -8.43 -17.89 -13.48
CA ASP A 243 -9.89 -17.68 -13.48
C ASP A 243 -10.45 -18.28 -12.22
N ALA A 244 -10.08 -17.67 -11.10
CA ALA A 244 -10.51 -18.18 -9.82
C ALA A 244 -12.06 -18.33 -9.83
N SER A 245 -12.81 -17.44 -10.50
CA SER A 245 -14.27 -17.55 -10.66
C SER A 245 -14.79 -18.78 -11.43
N LEU A 246 -14.07 -19.32 -12.41
CA LEU A 246 -14.51 -20.52 -13.18
C LEU A 246 -14.41 -21.83 -12.38
N TYR A 247 -13.65 -21.80 -11.30
CA TYR A 247 -13.36 -22.96 -10.47
C TYR A 247 -14.33 -23.03 -9.28
N CYS A 248 -15.53 -23.56 -9.53
CA CYS A 248 -16.48 -23.91 -8.48
C CYS A 248 -16.26 -25.36 -8.07
N PHE A 249 -15.49 -25.54 -7.02
CA PHE A 249 -15.21 -26.86 -6.50
C PHE A 249 -15.78 -26.94 -5.08
N GLY A 250 -16.68 -27.88 -4.83
CA GLY A 250 -17.53 -27.95 -3.63
C GLY A 250 -16.79 -27.90 -2.28
N GLU A 251 -17.58 -27.75 -1.21
CA GLU A 251 -17.19 -27.54 0.21
C GLU A 251 -16.39 -28.69 0.86
N HIS A 252 -15.26 -29.14 0.29
CA HIS A 252 -14.50 -30.29 0.80
C HIS A 252 -13.08 -29.95 1.20
N PHE A 253 -12.86 -29.94 2.53
CA PHE A 253 -11.75 -29.52 3.42
C PHE A 253 -10.26 -29.53 2.97
N SER A 254 -9.92 -29.50 1.70
CA SER A 254 -8.52 -29.36 1.26
C SER A 254 -8.43 -28.89 -0.19
N GLY A 255 -7.47 -28.01 -0.47
CA GLY A 255 -6.96 -27.81 -1.82
C GLY A 255 -7.26 -26.44 -2.46
N PRO A 256 -7.64 -26.35 -3.74
CA PRO A 256 -7.40 -25.15 -4.58
C PRO A 256 -8.71 -24.39 -4.87
N ASN A 257 -9.80 -25.03 -4.45
CA ASN A 257 -11.20 -24.67 -4.45
C ASN A 257 -11.55 -23.40 -3.66
N TRP A 258 -10.60 -22.90 -2.89
CA TRP A 258 -10.89 -22.03 -1.74
C TRP A 258 -10.59 -20.57 -2.02
N PHE A 259 -9.67 -20.29 -2.93
CA PHE A 259 -9.22 -18.92 -3.27
C PHE A 259 -10.16 -18.23 -4.28
N THR A 260 -11.07 -18.99 -4.88
CA THR A 260 -11.97 -18.62 -5.99
C THR A 260 -13.12 -17.71 -5.57
N ARG A 261 -13.68 -17.93 -4.37
CA ARG A 261 -14.74 -17.10 -3.79
C ARG A 261 -14.23 -15.97 -2.89
N LEU A 262 -12.93 -15.94 -2.57
CA LEU A 262 -12.40 -15.05 -1.55
C LEU A 262 -11.87 -13.76 -2.20
N LYS A 263 -12.79 -12.79 -2.40
CA LYS A 263 -12.47 -11.34 -2.31
C LYS A 263 -11.95 -10.95 -0.90
N ARG A 264 -11.51 -11.91 -0.09
CA ARG A 264 -11.18 -11.76 1.33
C ARG A 264 -9.67 -11.71 1.51
N ASN A 265 -9.23 -11.09 2.60
CA ASN A 265 -7.81 -10.94 2.90
C ASN A 265 -7.19 -12.29 3.33
N VAL A 266 -5.99 -12.59 2.82
CA VAL A 266 -5.17 -13.77 3.17
C VAL A 266 -3.88 -13.27 3.83
N ALA A 267 -3.48 -13.91 4.91
CA ALA A 267 -2.25 -13.59 5.61
C ALA A 267 -1.42 -14.86 5.91
N ILE A 268 -0.10 -14.70 5.97
CA ILE A 268 0.86 -15.71 6.44
C ILE A 268 1.70 -15.07 7.56
N LEU A 269 1.78 -15.73 8.71
CA LEU A 269 2.59 -15.30 9.85
C LEU A 269 3.67 -16.35 10.11
N SER A 270 4.93 -15.94 9.97
CA SER A 270 6.10 -16.74 10.33
C SER A 270 6.83 -16.08 11.49
N VAL A 271 7.15 -16.86 12.53
CA VAL A 271 7.84 -16.40 13.72
C VAL A 271 9.00 -17.32 14.01
N SER A 272 10.17 -16.73 14.24
CA SER A 272 11.37 -17.41 14.71
C SER A 272 11.81 -16.92 16.08
N ASP A 273 12.39 -17.81 16.89
CA ASP A 273 12.98 -17.45 18.19
C ASP A 273 14.34 -16.72 18.02
N GLY A 274 14.97 -16.41 19.16
CA GLY A 274 16.28 -15.74 19.19
C GLY A 274 17.42 -16.52 18.50
N ASP A 275 17.27 -17.84 18.36
CA ASP A 275 18.22 -18.73 17.69
C ASP A 275 17.87 -18.93 16.20
N GLY A 276 16.82 -18.26 15.72
CA GLY A 276 16.34 -18.34 14.34
C GLY A 276 15.49 -19.57 14.02
N LYS A 277 15.13 -20.38 15.02
CA LYS A 277 14.27 -21.55 14.83
C LYS A 277 12.82 -21.12 14.69
N SER A 278 12.12 -21.67 13.70
CA SER A 278 10.68 -21.40 13.50
C SER A 278 9.86 -21.95 14.67
N VAL A 279 9.12 -21.06 15.34
CA VAL A 279 8.27 -21.35 16.50
C VAL A 279 6.79 -21.21 16.20
N TYR A 280 6.43 -20.46 15.15
CA TYR A 280 5.07 -20.37 14.64
C TYR A 280 5.15 -20.15 13.13
N ASN A 281 4.37 -20.90 12.36
CA ASN A 281 4.34 -20.72 10.93
C ASN A 281 3.01 -21.18 10.35
N ASP A 282 2.12 -20.24 10.10
CA ASP A 282 0.75 -20.55 9.68
C ASP A 282 0.21 -19.50 8.71
N PHE A 283 -0.86 -19.84 8.01
CA PHE A 283 -1.62 -18.92 7.17
C PHE A 283 -3.07 -18.82 7.67
N ALA A 284 -3.77 -17.76 7.30
CA ALA A 284 -5.18 -17.61 7.62
C ALA A 284 -5.89 -16.84 6.52
N VAL A 285 -7.20 -17.06 6.42
CA VAL A 285 -8.06 -16.30 5.50
C VAL A 285 -9.19 -15.63 6.26
N SER A 286 -9.50 -14.41 5.86
CA SER A 286 -10.53 -13.62 6.52
C SER A 286 -11.92 -14.20 6.23
N GLY A 287 -12.86 -14.11 7.18
CA GLY A 287 -14.26 -14.51 7.03
C GLY A 287 -14.83 -15.33 8.19
N GLU A 288 -16.15 -15.46 8.15
CA GLU A 288 -17.00 -16.02 9.22
C GLU A 288 -17.12 -17.54 9.21
N TYR A 289 -17.21 -18.15 8.02
CA TYR A 289 -17.55 -19.57 7.89
C TYR A 289 -16.43 -20.36 7.23
N LYS A 290 -16.00 -21.44 7.89
CA LYS A 290 -15.14 -22.52 7.37
C LYS A 290 -13.95 -22.00 6.55
N THR A 291 -13.30 -20.93 7.00
CA THR A 291 -12.13 -20.34 6.33
C THR A 291 -10.87 -21.16 6.61
N PRO A 292 -10.02 -21.44 5.62
CA PRO A 292 -8.81 -22.23 5.83
C PRO A 292 -7.73 -21.45 6.62
N GLY A 293 -6.78 -22.20 7.17
CA GLY A 293 -5.70 -21.69 7.99
C GLY A 293 -6.06 -21.60 9.47
N ALA A 294 -5.42 -20.69 10.20
CA ALA A 294 -5.66 -20.50 11.62
C ALA A 294 -7.15 -20.35 11.94
N PRO A 295 -7.64 -20.99 13.01
CA PRO A 295 -9.06 -21.00 13.35
C PRO A 295 -9.56 -19.61 13.72
N LEU A 296 -10.89 -19.47 13.76
CA LEU A 296 -11.53 -18.28 14.31
C LEU A 296 -10.96 -17.99 15.72
N ALA A 297 -10.55 -16.74 15.95
CA ALA A 297 -10.09 -16.35 17.27
C ALA A 297 -11.23 -16.53 18.29
N PRO A 298 -11.01 -17.24 19.41
CA PRO A 298 -12.05 -17.45 20.41
C PRO A 298 -12.42 -16.14 21.10
N ASP A 299 -13.67 -16.08 21.57
CA ASP A 299 -14.27 -14.93 22.26
C ASP A 299 -13.49 -14.55 23.51
N ASN A 300 -12.95 -15.57 24.20
CA ASN A 300 -12.10 -15.43 25.39
C ASN A 300 -10.61 -15.54 25.03
N GLY A 301 -10.24 -15.09 23.84
CA GLY A 301 -8.87 -15.14 23.34
C GLY A 301 -7.91 -14.19 24.06
N PRO A 302 -6.59 -14.37 23.88
CA PRO A 302 -5.57 -13.50 24.45
C PRO A 302 -5.61 -12.06 23.92
N LEU A 303 -6.30 -11.82 22.80
CA LEU A 303 -6.46 -10.50 22.20
C LEU A 303 -7.85 -9.94 22.54
N GLN A 304 -7.90 -8.79 23.21
CA GLN A 304 -9.14 -8.20 23.73
C GLN A 304 -9.87 -7.30 22.72
N SER A 305 -9.17 -6.76 21.72
CA SER A 305 -9.75 -5.90 20.69
C SER A 305 -10.36 -6.77 19.58
N ILE A 306 -11.52 -7.37 19.86
CA ILE A 306 -12.29 -8.15 18.88
C ILE A 306 -13.11 -7.27 17.92
N GLU A 307 -13.17 -5.96 18.17
CA GLU A 307 -13.82 -4.98 17.30
C GLU A 307 -12.80 -3.98 16.73
N ALA A 308 -12.97 -3.57 15.47
CA ALA A 308 -12.29 -2.43 14.86
C ALA A 308 -13.29 -1.56 14.11
N ALA A 309 -13.01 -0.26 14.03
CA ALA A 309 -13.75 0.69 13.22
C ALA A 309 -12.96 1.05 11.96
N ASP A 310 -13.63 1.15 10.81
CA ASP A 310 -13.03 1.71 9.59
C ASP A 310 -12.92 3.24 9.66
N GLU A 311 -12.34 3.85 8.62
CA GLU A 311 -12.20 5.32 8.51
C GLU A 311 -13.55 6.06 8.48
N ASN A 312 -14.66 5.35 8.25
CA ASN A 312 -16.03 5.87 8.24
C ASN A 312 -16.78 5.55 9.55
N GLY A 313 -16.11 5.00 10.56
CA GLY A 313 -16.70 4.64 11.85
C GLY A 313 -17.53 3.36 11.86
N ARG A 314 -17.48 2.54 10.79
CA ARG A 314 -18.17 1.24 10.76
C ARG A 314 -17.40 0.22 11.58
N VAL A 315 -18.06 -0.35 12.58
CA VAL A 315 -17.48 -1.37 13.45
C VAL A 315 -17.61 -2.75 12.81
N PHE A 316 -16.54 -3.55 12.85
CA PHE A 316 -16.48 -4.91 12.35
C PHE A 316 -15.78 -5.84 13.35
N ASP A 317 -16.18 -7.11 13.31
CA ASP A 317 -15.63 -8.17 14.14
C ASP A 317 -14.33 -8.72 13.55
N ARG A 318 -13.24 -8.49 14.28
CA ARG A 318 -11.88 -8.83 13.90
C ARG A 318 -11.55 -10.30 14.10
N ARG A 319 -12.36 -11.08 14.84
CA ARG A 319 -12.13 -12.52 14.96
C ARG A 319 -12.10 -13.20 13.60
N HIS A 320 -12.79 -12.60 12.63
CA HIS A 320 -12.83 -13.02 11.25
C HIS A 320 -11.63 -12.56 10.43
N ASP A 321 -10.77 -11.67 10.90
CA ASP A 321 -9.61 -11.18 10.16
C ASP A 321 -8.47 -12.21 10.15
N ALA A 322 -7.86 -12.41 8.98
CA ALA A 322 -6.74 -13.34 8.82
C ALA A 322 -5.58 -13.02 9.78
N GLU A 323 -5.20 -11.75 9.89
CA GLU A 323 -4.13 -11.31 10.80
C GLU A 323 -4.47 -11.59 12.26
N PHE A 324 -5.73 -11.37 12.64
CA PHE A 324 -6.17 -11.54 14.02
C PHE A 324 -6.21 -13.02 14.42
N LYS A 325 -6.65 -13.91 13.53
CA LYS A 325 -6.60 -15.37 13.71
C LYS A 325 -5.16 -15.84 13.96
N LEU A 326 -4.22 -15.38 13.14
CA LEU A 326 -2.80 -15.75 13.25
C LEU A 326 -2.15 -15.24 14.53
N LEU A 327 -2.40 -13.98 14.89
CA LEU A 327 -1.88 -13.40 16.13
C LEU A 327 -2.48 -14.08 17.36
N THR A 328 -3.77 -14.43 17.30
CA THR A 328 -4.43 -15.18 18.39
C THR A 328 -3.81 -16.56 18.56
N GLY A 329 -3.58 -17.29 17.47
CA GLY A 329 -2.90 -18.58 17.49
C GLY A 329 -1.50 -18.48 18.09
N LEU A 330 -0.71 -17.48 17.66
CA LEU A 330 0.62 -17.21 18.21
C LEU A 330 0.58 -16.99 19.72
N CYS A 331 -0.30 -16.10 20.20
CA CYS A 331 -0.43 -15.81 21.62
C CYS A 331 -0.90 -17.03 22.44
N GLY A 332 -1.68 -17.93 21.84
CA GLY A 332 -2.06 -19.20 22.43
C GLY A 332 -0.88 -20.16 22.61
N MET A 333 0.10 -20.14 21.71
CA MET A 333 1.29 -20.99 21.77
C MET A 333 2.34 -20.53 22.80
N VAL A 334 2.40 -19.25 23.10
CA VAL A 334 3.39 -18.72 24.07
C VAL A 334 2.88 -18.92 25.50
N PRO A 335 3.56 -19.73 26.34
CA PRO A 335 3.16 -19.96 27.72
C PRO A 335 3.07 -18.64 28.49
N ALA A 336 2.02 -18.47 29.30
CA ALA A 336 1.74 -17.22 30.02
C ALA A 336 2.95 -16.70 30.81
N GLU A 337 3.70 -17.62 31.43
CA GLU A 337 4.90 -17.37 32.23
C GLU A 337 6.08 -16.79 31.44
N ARG A 338 6.12 -17.05 30.12
CA ARG A 338 7.22 -16.61 29.24
C ARG A 338 6.84 -15.40 28.40
N ARG A 339 5.58 -14.97 28.38
CA ARG A 339 5.11 -13.88 27.50
C ARG A 339 5.84 -12.55 27.73
N SER A 340 6.26 -12.26 28.97
CA SER A 340 6.96 -11.01 29.31
C SER A 340 8.43 -10.99 28.92
N THR A 341 9.06 -12.15 28.75
CA THR A 341 10.50 -12.29 28.46
C THR A 341 10.78 -12.89 27.08
N TRP A 342 9.75 -13.42 26.42
CA TRP A 342 9.87 -14.06 25.11
C TRP A 342 10.22 -13.04 24.03
N ARG A 343 11.35 -13.27 23.37
CA ARG A 343 11.82 -12.50 22.22
C ARG A 343 11.78 -13.39 20.99
N ALA A 344 11.15 -12.87 19.94
CA ALA A 344 11.01 -13.53 18.67
C ALA A 344 11.00 -12.50 17.54
N ARG A 345 11.38 -12.93 16.34
CA ARG A 345 11.22 -12.16 15.11
C ARG A 345 9.99 -12.69 14.38
N ALA A 346 9.05 -11.81 14.09
CA ALA A 346 7.83 -12.14 13.38
C ALA A 346 7.76 -11.41 12.04
N THR A 347 7.38 -12.14 10.99
CA THR A 347 7.12 -11.61 9.65
C THR A 347 5.70 -11.97 9.25
N LEU A 348 4.91 -10.95 8.94
CA LEU A 348 3.53 -11.07 8.49
C LEU A 348 3.42 -10.60 7.04
N TRP A 349 2.97 -11.48 6.16
CA TRP A 349 2.58 -11.13 4.79
C TRP A 349 1.06 -11.08 4.72
N SER A 350 0.49 -9.98 4.25
CA SER A 350 -0.96 -9.81 4.13
C SER A 350 -1.30 -8.89 2.96
N LYS A 351 -2.46 -9.11 2.34
CA LYS A 351 -2.98 -8.28 1.25
C LYS A 351 -3.50 -6.91 1.72
N THR A 352 -3.91 -6.76 2.99
CA THR A 352 -4.55 -5.54 3.52
C THR A 352 -3.69 -4.71 4.47
N LEU A 353 -2.37 -4.66 4.31
CA LEU A 353 -1.56 -3.69 5.07
C LEU A 353 -1.68 -2.25 4.50
N GLY A 354 -2.93 -1.76 4.42
CA GLY A 354 -3.27 -0.35 4.58
C GLY A 354 -3.55 -0.08 6.06
N LYS A 355 -2.57 0.49 6.77
CA LYS A 355 -2.70 1.22 8.04
C LYS A 355 -3.54 0.56 9.16
N PHE A 356 -2.97 -0.40 9.88
CA PHE A 356 -3.40 -0.70 11.25
C PHE A 356 -2.34 -0.25 12.25
N ARG A 357 -2.64 0.83 12.98
CA ARG A 357 -1.82 1.31 14.11
C ARG A 357 -2.23 0.48 15.32
N LEU A 358 -1.47 -0.57 15.66
CA LEU A 358 -1.65 -1.29 16.92
C LEU A 358 -1.27 -0.35 18.07
N ARG A 359 -2.27 0.28 18.70
CA ARG A 359 -2.09 1.03 19.95
C ARG A 359 -2.22 0.03 21.09
N ALA A 360 -1.09 -0.44 21.61
CA ALA A 360 -1.07 -1.15 22.89
C ALA A 360 -1.31 -0.13 24.00
N THR A 361 -2.56 0.07 24.41
CA THR A 361 -2.88 0.79 25.64
C THR A 361 -2.80 -0.18 26.80
N ARG A 362 -1.80 0.04 27.67
CA ARG A 362 -1.74 -0.57 29.00
C ARG A 362 -2.73 0.19 29.89
N SER A 363 -3.85 -0.44 30.26
CA SER A 363 -4.80 0.09 31.25
C SER A 363 -4.89 -0.81 32.47
N GLY A 364 -4.62 -0.24 33.64
CA GLY A 364 -4.96 -0.74 34.98
C GLY A 364 -3.90 -1.64 35.61
N THR A 365 -3.13 -1.20 36.62
CA THR A 365 -3.49 -1.06 38.05
C THR A 365 -3.88 -2.38 38.71
N SER A 366 -2.90 -2.97 39.39
CA SER A 366 -3.03 -3.46 40.77
C SER A 366 -1.73 -3.15 41.48
#